data_AF-A0A537N1F0-F1
#
_entry.id   AF-A0A537N1F0-F1
#
_cell.length_a   1.000
_cell.length_b   1.000
_cell.length_c   1.000
_cell.angle_alpha   90.00
_cell.angle_beta   90.00
_cell.angle_gamma   90.00
#
_symmetry.space_group_name_H-M   'P 1'
#
loop_
_entity.id
_entity.type
_entity.pdbx_description
1 polymer ?
#
loop_
_entity_poly.entity_id
_entity_poly.type
_entity_poly.pdbx_seq_one_letter_code
_entity_poly.pdbx_strand_id
1 'polypeptide(L)'
;MDDRTAPVRPANQDDAPADNARFVKLHRRFPTIAYLRRAARAHVPHFAFEYLDGGAGADGGIARNWNALDAVELVPRYGVTTALPPIDVELFGRRYSAPIGVAPMGGPSIVWPGADQHLLRPRRSAPWFPTRWDSSAG
;
A
#
# COMPACT_ATOMS: atom_id res chain seq x y z
N MET A 1 9.67 27.79 -14.21
CA MET A 1 8.63 26.90 -13.63
C MET A 1 8.65 25.68 -14.49
N ASP A 2 9.53 24.74 -14.13
CA ASP A 2 9.96 23.67 -15.04
C ASP A 2 8.91 22.58 -15.07
N ASP A 3 8.15 22.58 -16.16
CA ASP A 3 7.10 21.60 -16.40
C ASP A 3 7.73 20.25 -16.77
N ARG A 4 7.76 19.33 -15.80
CA ARG A 4 8.25 17.94 -15.97
C ARG A 4 7.12 16.96 -16.37
N THR A 5 5.97 17.44 -16.87
CA THR A 5 4.79 16.62 -17.18
C THR A 5 4.92 15.83 -18.49
N ALA A 6 6.12 15.44 -18.89
CA ALA A 6 6.27 14.44 -19.94
C ALA A 6 5.78 13.10 -19.38
N PRO A 7 4.77 12.45 -19.99
CA PRO A 7 4.27 11.17 -19.51
C PRO A 7 5.37 10.11 -19.69
N VAL A 8 6.02 9.76 -18.58
CA VAL A 8 6.92 8.61 -18.52
C VAL A 8 6.06 7.37 -18.73
N ARG A 9 6.35 6.60 -19.76
CA ARG A 9 5.67 5.33 -20.04
C ARG A 9 5.77 4.44 -18.78
N PRO A 10 4.66 3.99 -18.18
CA PRO A 10 4.72 3.16 -16.99
C PRO A 10 5.46 1.86 -17.34
N ALA A 11 6.57 1.61 -16.65
CA ALA A 11 7.51 0.54 -17.00
C ALA A 11 6.94 -0.89 -16.83
N ASN A 12 5.74 -1.04 -16.26
CA ASN A 12 5.25 -2.32 -15.75
C ASN A 12 3.77 -2.55 -16.14
N GLN A 13 3.50 -2.92 -17.39
CA GLN A 13 2.16 -3.28 -17.88
C GLN A 13 1.85 -4.79 -17.78
N ASP A 14 2.84 -5.64 -17.51
CA ASP A 14 2.75 -7.08 -17.75
C ASP A 14 2.31 -7.94 -16.52
N ASP A 15 1.92 -7.32 -15.39
CA ASP A 15 1.43 -8.02 -14.18
C ASP A 15 0.27 -7.26 -13.52
N ALA A 16 -0.74 -6.87 -14.30
CA ALA A 16 -1.89 -6.19 -13.73
C ALA A 16 -2.58 -7.11 -12.70
N PRO A 17 -2.93 -6.63 -11.49
CA PRO A 17 -3.68 -7.42 -10.52
C PRO A 17 -4.96 -8.04 -11.12
N ALA A 18 -5.54 -7.37 -12.13
CA ALA A 18 -6.70 -7.79 -12.90
C ALA A 18 -6.52 -9.15 -13.61
N ASP A 19 -5.30 -9.56 -13.96
CA ASP A 19 -5.04 -10.80 -14.68
C ASP A 19 -5.01 -12.03 -13.75
N ASN A 20 -4.97 -11.80 -12.43
CA ASN A 20 -4.99 -12.86 -11.43
C ASN A 20 -6.43 -13.17 -10.98
N ALA A 21 -6.95 -14.34 -11.39
CA ALA A 21 -8.31 -14.77 -11.04
C ALA A 21 -8.59 -14.82 -9.52
N ARG A 22 -7.59 -15.21 -8.71
CA ARG A 22 -7.72 -15.17 -7.24
C ARG A 22 -7.82 -13.73 -6.73
N PHE A 23 -7.01 -12.82 -7.27
CA PHE A 23 -7.08 -11.40 -6.93
C PHE A 23 -8.47 -10.84 -7.25
N VAL A 24 -8.98 -11.05 -8.47
CA VAL A 24 -10.31 -10.56 -8.88
C VAL A 24 -11.40 -11.07 -7.95
N LYS A 25 -11.38 -12.37 -7.61
CA LYS A 25 -12.34 -12.97 -6.68
C LYS A 25 -12.25 -12.36 -5.28
N LEU A 26 -11.05 -12.20 -4.74
CA LEU A 26 -10.83 -11.64 -3.40
C LEU A 26 -11.16 -10.16 -3.34
N HIS A 27 -10.78 -9.37 -4.35
CA HIS A 27 -11.08 -7.95 -4.45
C HIS A 27 -12.58 -7.67 -4.50
N ARG A 28 -13.36 -8.52 -5.18
CA ARG A 28 -14.84 -8.45 -5.16
C ARG A 28 -15.41 -8.73 -3.76
N ARG A 29 -14.82 -9.66 -3.01
CA ARG A 29 -15.27 -10.03 -1.65
C ARG A 29 -14.83 -9.03 -0.59
N PHE A 30 -13.66 -8.41 -0.78
CA PHE A 30 -13.03 -7.48 0.15
C PHE A 30 -12.63 -6.21 -0.62
N PRO A 31 -13.59 -5.32 -0.93
CA PRO A 31 -13.36 -4.16 -1.79
C PRO A 31 -12.53 -3.06 -1.12
N THR A 32 -12.50 -3.02 0.22
CA THR A 32 -11.73 -2.02 0.97
C THR A 32 -10.95 -2.67 2.11
N ILE A 33 -9.94 -1.95 2.60
CA ILE A 33 -9.11 -2.40 3.73
C ILE A 33 -9.97 -2.61 4.99
N ALA A 34 -11.05 -1.85 5.18
CA ALA A 34 -11.97 -2.05 6.30
C ALA A 34 -12.63 -3.44 6.28
N TYR A 35 -12.96 -3.96 5.09
CA TYR A 35 -13.50 -5.32 4.95
C TYR A 35 -12.44 -6.38 5.29
N LEU A 36 -11.19 -6.15 4.91
CA LEU A 36 -10.06 -7.01 5.28
C LEU A 36 -9.84 -7.01 6.80
N ARG A 37 -9.82 -5.83 7.45
CA ARG A 37 -9.71 -5.69 8.91
C ARG A 37 -10.81 -6.48 9.64
N ARG A 38 -12.06 -6.33 9.20
CA ARG A 38 -13.20 -7.07 9.79
C ARG A 38 -13.05 -8.58 9.64
N ALA A 39 -12.59 -9.04 8.47
CA ALA A 39 -12.36 -10.46 8.25
C ALA A 39 -11.19 -10.99 9.09
N ALA A 40 -10.11 -10.22 9.23
CA ALA A 40 -8.94 -10.59 10.02
C ALA A 40 -9.29 -10.90 11.49
N ARG A 41 -10.22 -10.15 12.08
CA ARG A 41 -10.71 -10.39 13.46
C ARG A 41 -11.25 -11.80 13.69
N ALA A 42 -11.79 -12.45 12.65
CA ALA A 42 -12.31 -13.82 12.74
C ALA A 42 -11.28 -14.91 12.41
N HIS A 43 -10.10 -14.54 11.90
CA HIS A 43 -9.08 -15.48 11.40
C HIS A 43 -7.76 -15.42 12.18
N VAL A 44 -7.59 -14.42 13.05
CA VAL A 44 -6.38 -14.21 13.86
C VAL A 44 -6.73 -14.42 15.34
N PRO A 45 -5.85 -15.04 16.15
CA PRO A 45 -6.02 -15.10 17.59
C PRO A 45 -6.26 -13.71 18.19
N HIS A 46 -7.17 -13.60 19.16
CA HIS A 46 -7.61 -12.31 19.68
C HIS A 46 -6.46 -11.43 20.18
N PHE A 47 -5.49 -12.00 20.92
CA PHE A 47 -4.33 -11.24 21.42
C PHE A 47 -3.49 -10.62 20.29
N ALA A 48 -3.29 -11.36 19.20
CA ALA A 48 -2.49 -10.92 18.07
C ALA A 48 -3.22 -9.86 17.24
N PHE A 49 -4.56 -9.97 17.17
CA PHE A 49 -5.39 -8.94 16.58
C PHE A 49 -5.33 -7.63 17.38
N GLU A 50 -5.52 -7.67 18.70
CA GLU A 50 -5.44 -6.48 19.57
C GLU A 50 -4.04 -5.83 19.52
N TYR A 51 -2.98 -6.64 19.46
CA TYR A 51 -1.61 -6.13 19.30
C TYR A 51 -1.42 -5.31 18.00
N LEU A 52 -2.02 -5.75 16.90
CA LEU A 52 -1.89 -5.08 15.60
C LEU A 52 -2.88 -3.91 15.44
N ASP A 53 -4.11 -4.09 15.93
CA ASP A 53 -5.25 -3.23 15.63
C ASP A 53 -5.42 -2.09 16.65
N GLY A 54 -4.92 -2.31 17.87
CA GLY A 54 -4.97 -1.39 19.00
C GLY A 54 -3.93 -0.27 18.91
N GLY A 55 -4.17 0.80 19.65
CA GLY A 55 -3.32 1.97 19.75
C GLY A 55 -2.72 2.13 21.15
N ALA A 56 -1.94 3.19 21.34
CA ALA A 56 -1.38 3.50 22.64
C ALA A 56 -2.45 4.08 23.58
N GLY A 57 -2.53 3.55 24.79
CA GLY A 57 -3.44 4.04 25.83
C GLY A 57 -4.90 3.72 25.53
N ALA A 58 -5.75 4.75 25.46
CA ALA A 58 -7.18 4.63 25.20
C ALA A 58 -7.55 4.79 23.70
N ASP A 59 -6.65 4.40 22.79
CA ASP A 59 -6.82 4.45 21.32
C ASP A 59 -7.12 5.83 20.71
N GLY A 60 -7.07 6.90 21.49
CA GLY A 60 -7.38 8.27 21.02
C GLY A 60 -6.51 8.73 19.85
N GLY A 61 -5.27 8.23 19.75
CA GLY A 61 -4.38 8.50 18.63
C GLY A 61 -4.90 7.95 17.29
N ILE A 62 -5.52 6.78 17.30
CA ILE A 62 -6.10 6.17 16.09
C ILE A 62 -7.24 7.05 15.57
N ALA A 63 -8.18 7.41 16.46
CA ALA A 63 -9.31 8.26 16.10
C ALA A 63 -8.84 9.63 15.59
N ARG A 64 -7.83 10.23 16.23
CA ARG A 64 -7.24 11.50 15.80
C ARG A 64 -6.65 11.41 14.40
N ASN A 65 -5.92 10.34 14.07
CA ASN A 65 -5.30 10.17 12.77
C ASN A 65 -6.35 10.04 11.66
N TRP A 66 -7.43 9.29 11.89
CA TRP A 66 -8.55 9.18 10.95
C TRP A 66 -9.24 10.52 10.74
N ASN A 67 -9.60 11.21 11.83
CA ASN A 67 -10.25 12.52 11.74
C ASN A 67 -9.39 13.55 11.00
N ALA A 68 -8.05 13.50 11.17
CA ALA A 68 -7.14 14.39 10.46
C ALA A 68 -7.11 14.13 8.96
N LEU A 69 -7.22 12.87 8.52
CA LEU A 69 -7.32 12.52 7.10
C LEU A 69 -8.69 12.88 6.53
N ASP A 70 -9.77 12.63 7.26
CA ASP A 70 -11.14 12.96 6.84
C ASP A 70 -11.37 14.47 6.72
N ALA A 71 -10.61 15.27 7.47
CA ALA A 71 -10.64 16.73 7.37
C ALA A 71 -9.98 17.29 6.09
N VAL A 72 -9.27 16.46 5.31
CA VAL A 72 -8.64 16.90 4.06
C VAL A 72 -9.63 16.78 2.91
N GLU A 73 -10.12 17.92 2.43
CA GLU A 73 -11.05 17.98 1.29
C GLU A 73 -10.31 18.08 -0.05
N LEU A 74 -10.72 17.27 -1.03
CA LEU A 74 -10.19 17.28 -2.39
C LEU A 74 -11.08 18.12 -3.30
N VAL A 75 -10.49 19.11 -3.98
CA VAL A 75 -11.19 19.92 -4.99
C VAL A 75 -11.05 19.26 -6.37
N PRO A 76 -12.10 18.65 -6.94
CA PRO A 76 -12.02 18.00 -8.23
C PRO A 76 -11.82 19.05 -9.35
N ARG A 77 -10.92 18.75 -10.30
CA ARG A 77 -10.69 19.57 -11.49
C ARG A 77 -11.10 18.78 -12.73
N TYR A 78 -12.08 19.29 -13.47
CA TYR A 78 -12.64 18.62 -14.65
C TYR A 78 -11.97 19.11 -15.94
N GLY A 79 -11.85 18.22 -16.93
CA GLY A 79 -11.42 18.58 -18.30
C GLY A 79 -9.92 18.84 -18.50
N VAL A 80 -9.08 18.70 -17.46
CA VAL A 80 -7.63 18.95 -17.54
C VAL A 80 -6.82 17.66 -17.75
N THR A 81 -7.39 16.50 -17.44
CA THR A 81 -6.68 15.23 -17.38
C THR A 81 -7.06 14.35 -18.57
N THR A 82 -6.20 14.30 -19.59
CA THR A 82 -6.38 13.46 -20.79
C THR A 82 -5.93 12.01 -20.60
N ALA A 83 -5.10 11.76 -19.57
CA ALA A 83 -4.61 10.44 -19.20
C ALA A 83 -4.37 10.37 -17.68
N LEU A 84 -4.38 9.16 -17.11
CA LEU A 84 -4.03 8.94 -15.71
C LEU A 84 -2.63 9.51 -15.43
N PRO A 85 -2.46 10.35 -14.40
CA PRO A 85 -1.15 10.87 -14.06
C PRO A 85 -0.22 9.73 -13.63
N PRO A 86 1.08 9.78 -14.00
CA PRO A 86 2.06 8.84 -13.50
C PRO A 86 2.12 8.95 -11.97
N ILE A 87 2.25 7.80 -11.31
CA ILE A 87 2.36 7.71 -9.84
C ILE A 87 3.76 7.30 -9.41
N ASP A 88 4.70 7.05 -10.31
CA ASP A 88 6.08 6.73 -9.94
C ASP A 88 6.79 7.94 -9.32
N VAL A 89 7.65 7.69 -8.34
CA VAL A 89 8.36 8.73 -7.59
C VAL A 89 9.81 8.35 -7.35
N GLU A 90 10.68 9.35 -7.21
CA GLU A 90 12.05 9.16 -6.75
C GLU A 90 12.18 9.66 -5.31
N LEU A 91 12.60 8.78 -4.40
CA LEU A 91 12.86 9.10 -3.00
C LEU A 91 14.28 8.66 -2.65
N PHE A 92 15.08 9.57 -2.10
CA PHE A 92 16.47 9.31 -1.69
C PHE A 92 17.35 8.69 -2.80
N GLY A 93 17.21 9.17 -4.05
CA GLY A 93 17.98 8.66 -5.19
C GLY A 93 17.51 7.30 -5.73
N ARG A 94 16.35 6.80 -5.26
CA ARG A 94 15.80 5.51 -5.67
C ARG A 94 14.38 5.66 -6.22
N ARG A 95 14.10 5.01 -7.35
CA ARG A 95 12.77 5.05 -8.00
C ARG A 95 11.83 3.98 -7.44
N TYR A 96 10.61 4.40 -7.14
CA TYR A 96 9.49 3.62 -6.63
C TYR A 96 8.31 3.70 -7.60
N SER A 97 7.47 2.67 -7.64
CA SER A 97 6.34 2.65 -8.60
C SER A 97 5.09 3.34 -8.09
N ALA A 98 5.02 3.71 -6.80
CA ALA A 98 4.01 4.61 -6.23
C ALA A 98 4.51 5.31 -4.94
N PRO A 99 3.94 6.45 -4.51
CA PRO A 99 4.31 7.13 -3.26
C PRO A 99 3.66 6.50 -2.02
N ILE A 100 3.61 5.16 -1.96
CA ILE A 100 3.06 4.40 -0.84
C ILE A 100 4.01 3.26 -0.46
N GLY A 101 4.14 3.03 0.84
CA GLY A 101 5.10 2.10 1.43
C GLY A 101 4.50 1.18 2.47
N VAL A 102 5.13 0.03 2.70
CA VAL A 102 4.89 -0.78 3.90
C VAL A 102 5.65 -0.13 5.06
N ALA A 103 4.93 0.31 6.08
CA ALA A 103 5.56 0.86 7.28
C ALA A 103 6.33 -0.23 8.04
N PRO A 104 7.48 0.09 8.66
CA PRO A 104 8.17 -0.86 9.52
C PRO A 104 7.28 -1.18 10.72
N MET A 105 7.02 -2.48 10.95
CA MET A 105 6.22 -2.95 12.07
C MET A 105 7.00 -4.02 12.84
N GLY A 106 6.90 -3.98 14.17
CA GLY A 106 7.44 -5.02 15.03
C GLY A 106 6.59 -6.29 14.96
N GLY A 107 7.23 -7.44 14.77
CA GLY A 107 6.59 -8.76 14.92
C GLY A 107 5.36 -9.03 14.05
N PRO A 108 5.33 -8.71 12.73
CA PRO A 108 4.20 -9.05 11.87
C PRO A 108 3.92 -10.57 11.83
N SER A 109 4.94 -11.38 12.08
CA SER A 109 4.84 -12.85 12.19
C SER A 109 3.98 -13.34 13.36
N ILE A 110 3.70 -12.49 14.35
CA ILE A 110 2.76 -12.79 15.45
C ILE A 110 1.32 -12.92 14.91
N VAL A 111 1.00 -12.13 13.89
CA VAL A 111 -0.34 -12.08 13.29
C VAL A 111 -0.54 -13.21 12.29
N TRP A 112 0.48 -13.51 11.48
CA TRP A 112 0.44 -14.58 10.50
C TRP A 112 1.83 -15.20 10.29
N PRO A 113 1.96 -16.55 10.28
CA PRO A 113 3.24 -17.19 10.05
C PRO A 113 3.91 -16.73 8.75
N GLY A 114 5.15 -16.23 8.83
CA GLY A 114 5.90 -15.76 7.67
C GLY A 114 5.41 -14.42 7.09
N ALA A 115 4.60 -13.64 7.81
CA ALA A 115 4.13 -12.33 7.36
C ALA A 115 5.26 -11.39 6.93
N ASP A 116 6.37 -11.39 7.66
CA ASP A 116 7.57 -10.63 7.32
C ASP A 116 8.07 -10.96 5.90
N GLN A 117 8.22 -12.25 5.58
CA GLN A 117 8.62 -12.70 4.25
C GLN A 117 7.59 -12.33 3.19
N HIS A 118 6.30 -12.37 3.51
CA HIS A 118 5.24 -11.98 2.57
C HIS A 118 5.25 -10.47 2.27
N LEU A 119 5.59 -9.63 3.25
CA LEU A 119 5.71 -8.18 3.09
C LEU A 119 7.01 -7.78 2.40
N LEU A 120 8.10 -8.48 2.73
CA LEU A 120 9.44 -8.25 2.18
C LEU A 120 9.65 -8.90 0.81
N ARG A 121 8.76 -9.80 0.36
CA ARG A 121 8.95 -10.46 -0.93
C ARG A 121 8.91 -9.41 -2.04
N PRO A 122 10.04 -9.18 -2.75
CA PRO A 122 10.03 -8.27 -3.86
C PRO A 122 9.07 -8.83 -4.92
N ARG A 123 8.00 -8.08 -5.18
CA ARG A 123 7.07 -8.39 -6.26
C ARG A 123 7.27 -7.32 -7.32
N ARG A 124 7.40 -7.74 -8.58
CA ARG A 124 7.62 -6.84 -9.71
C ARG A 124 6.55 -5.73 -9.84
N SER A 125 5.36 -5.98 -9.28
CA SER A 125 4.23 -5.06 -9.22
C SER A 125 4.05 -4.34 -7.87
N ALA A 126 4.93 -4.53 -6.89
CA ALA A 126 4.77 -3.92 -5.58
C ALA A 126 5.35 -2.50 -5.59
N PRO A 127 4.52 -1.47 -5.33
CA PRO A 127 4.92 -0.08 -5.56
C PRO A 127 6.05 0.43 -4.68
N TRP A 128 6.24 -0.19 -3.51
CA TRP A 128 7.24 0.16 -2.51
C TRP A 128 8.58 -0.53 -2.70
N PHE A 129 8.67 -1.51 -3.62
CA PHE A 129 9.96 -2.02 -4.04
C PHE A 129 10.53 -1.17 -5.16
N PRO A 130 11.85 -0.93 -5.12
CA PRO A 130 12.51 -0.16 -6.14
C PRO A 130 12.48 -0.89 -7.48
N THR A 131 12.30 -0.14 -8.57
CA THR A 131 12.13 -0.70 -9.93
C THR A 131 13.34 -1.53 -10.39
N ARG A 132 14.50 -1.35 -9.74
CA ARG A 132 15.66 -2.25 -9.80
C ARG A 132 16.13 -2.56 -8.38
N TRP A 133 15.96 -3.82 -7.99
CA TRP A 133 16.66 -4.40 -6.86
C TRP A 133 17.96 -5.01 -7.40
N ASP A 134 19.05 -4.24 -7.38
CA ASP A 134 20.38 -4.79 -7.67
C ASP A 134 20.83 -5.59 -6.44
N SER A 135 21.07 -6.88 -6.64
CA SER A 135 21.56 -7.84 -5.65
C SER A 135 23.06 -7.71 -5.33
N SER A 136 23.74 -6.65 -5.79
CA SER A 136 25.19 -6.45 -5.64
C SER A 136 25.65 -5.81 -4.32
N ALA A 137 24.75 -5.42 -3.42
CA ALA A 137 25.13 -4.92 -2.10
C ALA A 137 25.05 -6.03 -1.04
N GLY A 138 26.11 -6.85 -0.98
CA GLY A 138 26.38 -7.84 0.06
C GLY A 138 27.82 -7.70 0.53
#